data_AF-A0A7Y2ACL4-F1
#
_entry.id   AF-A0A7Y2ACL4-F1
#
_cell.length_a   1.000
_cell.length_b   1.000
_cell.length_c   1.000
_cell.angle_alpha   90.00
_cell.angle_beta   90.00
_cell.angle_gamma   90.00
#
_symmetry.space_group_name_H-M   'P 1'
#
loop_
_entity.id
_entity.type
_entity.pdbx_description
1 polymer ?
#
loop_
_entity_poly.entity_id
_entity_poly.type
_entity_poly.pdbx_seq_one_letter_code
_entity_poly.pdbx_strand_id
1 'polypeptide(L)'
;MLPVNFQVRNESGLKVDIINAEERITIYEFIQTGDSLRLRMPLFDSEFLGVVSSDRSFYSGVWRNYARPGKYEIPFEAEWGLSYRFCETNSTIPPPKFPSRYRVEFSPEKESDMYPALGLFETTPNSNRITGTFITETGDYRYLEGNFCGSQLLMSCFDGSHAFYFSAQYQDGYLMNGQFKSGTHWSEPWTGIPDKDFELSDPNSLTSIVDSSAIWRTTLFTDSGEQLSLDELGLDGKVSIIQILGTWCPNCIDETIAYQEFYDQFHERGLEIIP
;
A
#
# COMPACT_ATOMS: atom_id res chain seq x y z
N MET A 1 -2.87 15.16 9.10
CA MET A 1 -2.23 14.12 9.91
C MET A 1 -2.61 12.78 9.30
N LEU A 2 -1.67 11.85 9.14
CA LEU A 2 -1.94 10.50 8.64
C LEU A 2 -1.91 9.55 9.86
N PRO A 3 -3.06 9.14 10.39
CA PRO A 3 -3.10 8.21 11.50
C PRO A 3 -2.88 6.78 11.03
N VAL A 4 -2.17 6.01 11.84
CA VAL A 4 -1.92 4.58 11.66
C VAL A 4 -1.92 3.95 13.05
N ASN A 5 -2.53 2.77 13.19
CA ASN A 5 -2.49 2.07 14.45
C ASN A 5 -1.25 1.18 14.53
N PHE A 6 -0.61 1.21 15.69
CA PHE A 6 0.50 0.32 16.04
C PHE A 6 0.04 -0.63 17.14
N GLN A 7 0.49 -1.88 17.07
CA GLN A 7 0.33 -2.83 18.16
C GLN A 7 1.69 -3.29 18.64
N VAL A 8 1.97 -3.08 19.93
CA VAL A 8 3.19 -3.56 20.57
C VAL A 8 2.88 -4.90 21.22
N ARG A 9 3.63 -5.94 20.85
CA ARG A 9 3.53 -7.29 21.43
C ARG A 9 4.86 -7.70 22.05
N ASN A 10 4.79 -8.51 23.11
CA ASN A 10 5.96 -9.10 23.75
C ASN A 10 5.84 -10.62 23.74
N GLU A 11 6.29 -11.23 22.64
CA GLU A 11 6.20 -12.67 22.37
C GLU A 11 7.59 -13.18 21.97
N SER A 12 8.40 -13.57 22.96
CA SER A 12 9.82 -13.92 22.77
C SER A 12 10.71 -12.76 22.33
N GLY A 13 10.26 -11.52 22.55
CA GLY A 13 10.90 -10.28 22.13
C GLY A 13 9.86 -9.19 21.83
N LEU A 14 10.30 -7.94 21.78
CA LEU A 14 9.45 -6.82 21.36
C LEU A 14 9.16 -6.95 19.86
N LYS A 15 7.88 -6.89 19.52
CA LYS A 15 7.39 -6.80 18.13
C LYS A 15 6.47 -5.59 18.04
N VAL A 16 6.58 -4.83 16.96
CA VAL A 16 5.67 -3.72 16.69
C VAL A 16 4.99 -3.99 15.36
N ASP A 17 3.68 -4.19 15.37
CA ASP A 17 2.90 -4.33 14.15
C ASP A 17 2.35 -2.98 13.73
N ILE A 18 2.59 -2.62 12.49
CA ILE A 18 1.81 -1.61 11.78
C ILE A 18 0.55 -2.28 11.25
N ILE A 19 -0.60 -1.65 11.49
CA ILE A 19 -1.90 -2.19 11.15
C ILE A 19 -2.50 -1.37 10.00
N ASN A 20 -2.85 -2.03 8.89
CA ASN A 20 -3.57 -1.48 7.75
C ASN A 20 -4.71 -2.43 7.38
N ALA A 21 -5.93 -2.20 7.89
CA ALA A 21 -7.06 -3.11 7.68
C ALA A 21 -6.70 -4.58 7.99
N GLU A 22 -6.61 -5.44 6.97
CA GLU A 22 -6.23 -6.85 7.09
C GLU A 22 -4.70 -7.07 7.12
N GLU A 23 -3.93 -6.14 6.57
CA GLU A 23 -2.48 -6.23 6.55
C GLU A 23 -1.86 -5.91 7.92
N ARG A 24 -0.83 -6.71 8.24
CA ARG A 24 0.04 -6.52 9.41
C ARG A 24 1.48 -6.51 8.94
N ILE A 25 2.19 -5.41 9.17
CA ILE A 25 3.63 -5.31 8.91
C ILE A 25 4.36 -5.36 10.25
N THR A 26 5.02 -6.48 10.52
CA THR A 26 5.74 -6.68 11.78
C THR A 26 7.17 -6.13 11.70
N ILE A 27 7.49 -5.19 12.58
CA ILE A 27 8.83 -4.69 12.84
C ILE A 27 9.50 -5.60 13.87
N TYR A 28 10.62 -6.21 13.47
CA TYR A 28 11.48 -7.04 14.32
C TYR A 28 12.73 -6.31 14.80
N GLU A 29 13.19 -5.32 14.04
CA GLU A 29 14.43 -4.61 14.31
C GLU A 29 14.17 -3.33 15.10
N PHE A 30 14.64 -3.31 16.35
CA PHE A 30 14.56 -2.12 17.19
C PHE A 30 15.86 -1.93 17.98
N ILE A 31 16.22 -0.66 18.21
CA ILE A 31 17.36 -0.27 19.03
C ILE A 31 16.86 0.77 20.03
N GLN A 32 17.03 0.50 21.32
CA GLN A 32 16.69 1.42 22.39
C GLN A 32 17.94 1.82 23.19
N THR A 33 18.18 3.12 23.32
CA THR A 33 19.26 3.69 24.13
C THR A 33 18.68 4.80 25.01
N GLY A 34 18.49 4.50 26.30
CA GLY A 34 17.77 5.40 27.20
C GLY A 34 16.31 5.56 26.79
N ASP A 35 15.90 6.81 26.59
CA ASP A 35 14.56 7.18 26.11
C ASP A 35 14.44 7.13 24.57
N SER A 36 15.56 7.06 23.85
CA SER A 36 15.57 7.01 22.39
C SER A 36 15.24 5.62 21.88
N LEU A 37 14.27 5.52 20.97
CA LEU A 37 13.83 4.30 20.31
C LEU A 37 13.87 4.45 18.79
N ARG A 38 14.55 3.51 18.14
CA ARG A 38 14.59 3.32 16.69
C ARG A 38 13.84 2.05 16.33
N LEU A 39 12.93 2.14 15.36
CA LEU A 39 12.18 1.01 14.78
C LEU A 39 12.46 0.96 13.28
N ARG A 40 13.13 -0.10 12.81
CA ARG A 40 13.55 -0.24 11.40
C ARG A 40 12.53 -1.08 10.63
N MET A 41 12.00 -0.55 9.53
CA MET A 41 11.05 -1.28 8.70
C MET A 41 11.70 -2.53 8.09
N PRO A 42 10.99 -3.66 7.99
CA PRO A 42 11.58 -4.92 7.54
C PRO A 42 11.94 -4.95 6.04
N LEU A 43 11.09 -4.39 5.18
CA LEU A 43 11.21 -4.53 3.71
C LEU A 43 11.67 -3.25 3.02
N PHE A 44 11.33 -2.08 3.56
CA PHE A 44 11.65 -0.79 2.96
C PHE A 44 12.74 -0.08 3.74
N ASP A 45 13.60 0.66 3.04
CA ASP A 45 14.69 1.43 3.63
C ASP A 45 14.16 2.69 4.34
N SER A 46 13.47 2.47 5.44
CA SER A 46 12.87 3.51 6.26
C SER A 46 12.75 3.09 7.73
N GLU A 47 12.59 4.07 8.61
CA GLU A 47 12.58 3.82 10.05
C GLU A 47 11.89 4.94 10.82
N PHE A 48 11.39 4.59 12.01
CA PHE A 48 10.97 5.55 13.00
C PHE A 48 12.13 5.83 13.96
N LEU A 49 12.40 7.10 14.21
CA LEU A 49 13.41 7.61 15.12
C LEU A 49 12.75 8.57 16.08
N GLY A 50 12.76 8.26 17.37
CA GLY A 50 12.07 9.12 18.33
C GLY A 50 12.44 8.84 19.77
N VAL A 51 11.70 9.49 20.66
CA VAL A 51 11.85 9.40 22.11
C VAL A 51 10.55 8.89 22.72
N VAL A 52 10.67 7.92 23.62
CA VAL A 52 9.55 7.38 24.40
C VAL A 52 9.46 8.14 25.71
N SER A 53 8.27 8.60 26.08
CA SER A 53 8.03 9.28 27.35
C SER A 53 8.35 8.38 28.56
N SER A 54 8.63 8.99 29.71
CA SER A 54 9.01 8.26 30.92
C SER A 54 7.93 7.29 31.43
N ASP A 55 6.65 7.64 31.24
CA ASP A 55 5.48 6.80 31.51
C ASP A 55 5.11 5.85 30.36
N ARG A 56 5.85 5.91 29.25
CA ARG A 56 5.70 5.10 28.03
C ARG A 56 4.35 5.27 27.33
N SER A 57 3.62 6.35 27.61
CA SER A 57 2.35 6.62 26.94
C SER A 57 2.51 7.33 25.60
N PHE A 58 3.67 7.94 25.33
CA PHE A 58 3.96 8.65 24.08
C PHE A 58 5.27 8.19 23.44
N TYR A 59 5.28 8.14 22.11
CA TYR A 59 6.48 7.99 21.28
C TYR A 59 6.43 9.04 20.17
N SER A 60 7.39 9.96 20.14
CA SER A 60 7.40 11.06 19.17
C SER A 60 8.76 11.25 18.52
N GLY A 61 8.76 11.67 17.27
CA GLY A 61 9.98 11.86 16.49
C GLY A 61 9.71 12.00 15.00
N VAL A 62 10.50 11.32 14.18
CA VAL A 62 10.38 11.33 12.71
C VAL A 62 10.34 9.92 12.13
N TRP A 63 9.50 9.72 11.12
CA TRP A 63 9.67 8.65 10.15
C TRP A 63 10.60 9.15 9.05
N ARG A 64 11.73 8.48 8.85
CA ARG A 64 12.70 8.80 7.81
C ARG A 64 12.65 7.73 6.72
N ASN A 65 12.57 8.16 5.46
CA ASN A 65 12.63 7.28 4.30
C ASN A 65 13.92 7.56 3.51
N TYR A 66 14.84 6.59 3.48
CA TYR A 66 16.14 6.72 2.83
C TYR A 66 16.08 6.45 1.32
N ALA A 67 15.05 5.75 0.84
CA ALA A 67 14.81 5.58 -0.60
C ALA A 67 14.42 6.89 -1.30
N ARG A 68 14.10 7.94 -0.54
CA ARG A 68 13.76 9.27 -1.07
C ARG A 68 14.92 10.25 -0.93
N PRO A 69 15.19 11.08 -1.97
CA PRO A 69 16.27 12.05 -1.94
C PRO A 69 16.01 13.16 -0.91
N GLY A 70 17.08 13.85 -0.50
CA GLY A 70 16.98 15.08 0.28
C GLY A 70 16.68 14.90 1.77
N LYS A 71 17.02 13.75 2.37
CA LYS A 71 16.76 13.43 3.79
C LYS A 71 15.26 13.57 4.10
N TYR A 72 14.45 12.77 3.42
CA TYR A 72 13.01 12.81 3.53
C TYR A 72 12.55 12.32 4.91
N GLU A 73 11.90 13.21 5.66
CA GLU A 73 11.40 12.96 7.02
C GLU A 73 9.97 13.48 7.18
N ILE A 74 9.14 12.74 7.91
CA ILE A 74 7.81 13.18 8.35
C ILE A 74 7.76 13.08 9.88
N PRO A 75 7.40 14.16 10.60
CA PRO A 75 7.16 14.07 12.03
C PRO A 75 6.04 13.06 12.35
N PHE A 76 6.22 12.27 13.39
CA PHE A 76 5.18 11.36 13.88
C PHE A 76 5.06 11.45 15.40
N GLU A 77 3.86 11.11 15.86
CA GLU A 77 3.52 10.94 17.26
C GLU A 77 2.66 9.68 17.37
N ALA A 78 2.88 8.89 18.42
CA ALA A 78 2.09 7.73 18.77
C ALA A 78 1.70 7.83 20.25
N GLU A 79 0.41 7.62 20.52
CA GLU A 79 -0.18 7.67 21.85
C GLU A 79 -0.78 6.32 22.22
N TRP A 80 -0.44 5.83 23.41
CA TRP A 80 -0.93 4.56 23.93
C TRP A 80 -2.42 4.64 24.30
N GLY A 81 -3.16 3.58 23.99
CA GLY A 81 -4.56 3.42 24.40
C GLY A 81 -5.59 3.96 23.40
N LEU A 82 -5.15 4.64 22.33
CA LEU A 82 -6.02 5.03 21.22
C LEU A 82 -6.18 3.88 20.24
N SER A 83 -7.41 3.36 20.13
CA SER A 83 -7.76 2.24 19.24
C SER A 83 -8.45 2.69 17.94
N TYR A 84 -8.91 3.94 17.88
CA TYR A 84 -9.48 4.51 16.67
C TYR A 84 -8.40 5.05 15.74
N ARG A 85 -8.74 5.24 14.46
CA ARG A 85 -7.83 5.77 13.45
C ARG A 85 -7.97 7.30 13.29
N PHE A 86 -9.12 7.80 12.83
CA PHE A 86 -9.32 9.25 12.64
C PHE A 86 -10.15 9.89 13.76
N CYS A 87 -11.42 9.51 13.86
CA CYS A 87 -12.29 9.87 14.98
C CYS A 87 -12.73 8.62 15.72
N GLU A 88 -13.21 8.77 16.96
CA GLU A 88 -13.69 7.66 17.79
C GLU A 88 -14.63 6.74 17.00
N THR A 89 -14.35 5.45 17.09
CA THR A 89 -15.20 4.45 16.44
C THR A 89 -16.46 4.31 17.27
N ASN A 90 -17.59 4.74 16.72
CA ASN A 90 -18.86 4.67 17.42
C ASN A 90 -19.70 3.52 16.85
N SER A 91 -19.80 2.43 17.60
CA SER A 91 -20.55 1.23 17.23
C SER A 91 -22.07 1.39 17.28
N THR A 92 -22.55 2.57 17.65
CA THR A 92 -23.99 2.91 17.66
C THR A 92 -24.40 3.73 16.44
N ILE A 93 -23.45 4.22 15.65
CA ILE A 93 -23.72 4.96 14.43
C ILE A 93 -23.72 3.96 13.27
N PRO A 94 -24.87 3.72 12.60
CA PRO A 94 -24.87 2.92 11.38
C PRO A 94 -24.08 3.70 10.31
N PRO A 95 -23.23 3.02 9.52
CA PRO A 95 -22.58 3.68 8.40
C PRO A 95 -23.67 4.23 7.46
N PRO A 96 -23.42 5.36 6.77
CA PRO A 96 -24.33 5.80 5.73
C PRO A 96 -24.53 4.67 4.71
N LYS A 97 -25.64 4.68 3.96
CA LYS A 97 -25.87 3.72 2.88
C LYS A 97 -24.78 3.89 1.81
N PHE A 98 -23.71 3.13 1.93
CA PHE A 98 -22.48 3.33 1.17
C PHE A 98 -22.30 2.20 0.14
N PRO A 99 -22.31 2.52 -1.16
CA PRO A 99 -21.94 1.58 -2.22
C PRO A 99 -20.56 0.97 -2.01
N SER A 100 -20.37 -0.31 -2.34
CA SER A 100 -19.06 -0.96 -2.23
C SER A 100 -18.14 -0.70 -3.42
N ARG A 101 -18.67 -0.17 -4.53
CA ARG A 101 -17.96 0.05 -5.79
C ARG A 101 -18.19 1.46 -6.31
N TYR A 102 -17.09 2.09 -6.72
CA TYR A 102 -17.07 3.44 -7.27
C TYR A 102 -16.22 3.51 -8.53
N ARG A 103 -16.71 4.22 -9.54
CA ARG A 103 -15.86 4.80 -10.58
C ARG A 103 -15.21 6.05 -10.01
N VAL A 104 -13.89 6.04 -9.94
CA VAL A 104 -13.09 7.12 -9.34
C VAL A 104 -12.27 7.79 -10.43
N GLU A 105 -12.17 9.11 -10.34
CA GLU A 105 -11.31 9.94 -11.20
C GLU A 105 -10.34 10.69 -10.30
N PHE A 106 -9.04 10.45 -10.52
CA PHE A 106 -7.96 11.22 -9.92
C PHE A 106 -7.58 12.38 -10.83
N SER A 107 -7.13 13.49 -10.23
CA SER A 107 -6.77 14.72 -10.93
C SER A 107 -7.83 15.22 -11.94
N PRO A 108 -9.15 15.18 -11.64
CA PRO A 108 -10.22 15.48 -12.60
C PRO A 108 -10.23 16.93 -13.11
N GLU A 109 -9.42 17.81 -12.50
CA GLU A 109 -9.30 19.20 -12.90
C GLU A 109 -8.39 19.42 -14.12
N LYS A 110 -7.61 18.40 -14.52
CA LYS A 110 -6.65 18.47 -15.63
C LYS A 110 -6.69 17.20 -16.47
N GLU A 111 -7.21 17.31 -17.69
CA GLU A 111 -7.34 16.18 -18.62
C GLU A 111 -6.05 15.39 -18.84
N SER A 112 -4.88 16.06 -18.88
CA SER A 112 -3.58 15.40 -19.09
C SER A 112 -3.11 14.54 -17.92
N ASP A 113 -3.58 14.86 -16.72
CA ASP A 113 -3.15 14.25 -15.47
C ASP A 113 -4.25 13.32 -14.93
N MET A 114 -5.44 13.35 -15.53
CA MET A 114 -6.60 12.58 -15.12
C MET A 114 -6.41 11.10 -15.43
N TYR A 115 -6.70 10.25 -14.45
CA TYR A 115 -6.72 8.81 -14.65
C TYR A 115 -7.86 8.14 -13.88
N PRO A 116 -8.44 7.05 -14.41
CA PRO A 116 -9.49 6.32 -13.75
C PRO A 116 -8.95 5.39 -12.66
N ALA A 117 -9.81 5.11 -11.69
CA ALA A 117 -9.62 4.07 -10.70
C ALA A 117 -10.95 3.39 -10.34
N LEU A 118 -10.87 2.13 -9.91
CA LEU A 118 -11.98 1.42 -9.29
C LEU A 118 -11.83 1.50 -7.77
N GLY A 119 -12.71 2.23 -7.11
CA GLY A 119 -12.79 2.27 -5.65
C GLY A 119 -13.55 1.05 -5.14
N LEU A 120 -12.89 0.22 -4.32
CA LEU A 120 -13.50 -0.94 -3.67
C LEU A 120 -13.49 -0.72 -2.17
N PHE A 121 -14.67 -0.77 -1.56
CA PHE A 121 -14.82 -0.44 -0.15
C PHE A 121 -15.76 -1.40 0.57
N GLU A 122 -15.45 -1.61 1.85
CA GLU A 122 -16.24 -2.44 2.75
C GLU A 122 -16.58 -1.66 4.01
N THR A 123 -17.86 -1.65 4.37
CA THR A 123 -18.33 -1.03 5.62
C THR A 123 -18.53 -2.09 6.69
N THR A 124 -18.22 -1.75 7.94
CA THR A 124 -18.52 -2.63 9.07
C THR A 124 -19.94 -2.33 9.58
N PRO A 125 -20.84 -3.32 9.68
CA PRO A 125 -22.18 -3.12 10.23
C PRO A 125 -22.14 -2.50 11.64
N ASN A 126 -23.03 -1.52 11.88
CA ASN A 126 -23.09 -0.78 13.14
C ASN A 126 -21.73 -0.18 13.56
N SER A 127 -21.01 0.42 12.61
CA SER A 127 -19.75 1.10 12.87
C SER A 127 -19.52 2.18 11.81
N ASN A 128 -18.81 3.24 12.17
CA ASN A 128 -18.30 4.21 11.21
C ASN A 128 -17.01 3.75 10.51
N ARG A 129 -16.48 2.55 10.81
CA ARG A 129 -15.26 1.99 10.18
C ARG A 129 -15.51 1.58 8.72
N ILE A 130 -14.50 1.85 7.90
CA ILE A 130 -14.46 1.49 6.48
C ILE A 130 -13.06 1.01 6.11
N THR A 131 -12.99 0.00 5.25
CA THR A 131 -11.75 -0.51 4.64
C THR A 131 -11.91 -0.50 3.12
N GLY A 132 -10.80 -0.58 2.39
CA GLY A 132 -10.86 -0.63 0.94
C GLY A 132 -9.53 -0.40 0.25
N THR A 133 -9.60 -0.19 -1.05
CA THR A 133 -8.47 0.21 -1.91
C THR A 133 -9.01 0.98 -3.11
N PHE A 134 -8.10 1.62 -3.84
CA PHE A 134 -8.37 2.08 -5.19
C PHE A 134 -7.49 1.26 -6.13
N ILE A 135 -8.08 0.60 -7.12
CA ILE A 135 -7.36 -0.12 -8.17
C ILE A 135 -7.20 0.83 -9.35
N THR A 136 -6.00 0.97 -9.88
CA THR A 136 -5.67 1.72 -11.09
C THR A 136 -5.14 0.77 -12.17
N GLU A 137 -4.86 1.31 -13.35
CA GLU A 137 -4.22 0.56 -14.44
C GLU A 137 -2.76 0.18 -14.13
N THR A 138 -2.15 0.75 -13.09
CA THR A 138 -0.73 0.57 -12.75
C THR A 138 -0.49 -0.10 -11.40
N GLY A 139 -1.55 -0.48 -10.69
CA GLY A 139 -1.49 -1.11 -9.37
C GLY A 139 -2.64 -0.66 -8.49
N ASP A 140 -2.58 -0.93 -7.19
CA ASP A 140 -3.56 -0.45 -6.24
C ASP A 140 -2.92 0.38 -5.11
N TYR A 141 -3.76 1.01 -4.29
CA TYR A 141 -3.35 1.83 -3.14
C TYR A 141 -3.34 1.05 -1.81
N ARG A 142 -3.31 -0.28 -1.91
CA ARG A 142 -3.16 -1.24 -0.81
C ARG A 142 -4.29 -1.16 0.22
N TYR A 143 -4.07 -1.81 1.36
CA TYR A 143 -5.02 -2.01 2.44
C TYR A 143 -5.39 -0.70 3.18
N LEU A 144 -6.23 0.14 2.59
CA LEU A 144 -6.69 1.37 3.23
C LEU A 144 -7.65 1.05 4.38
N GLU A 145 -7.42 1.71 5.52
CA GLU A 145 -8.34 1.68 6.66
C GLU A 145 -8.73 3.11 7.05
N GLY A 146 -9.96 3.26 7.51
CA GLY A 146 -10.48 4.56 7.86
C GLY A 146 -11.83 4.51 8.57
N ASN A 147 -12.46 5.68 8.63
CA ASN A 147 -13.81 5.82 9.13
C ASN A 147 -14.50 7.08 8.62
N PHE A 148 -15.84 7.09 8.76
CA PHE A 148 -16.64 8.30 8.59
C PHE A 148 -16.59 9.16 9.86
N CYS A 149 -16.18 10.41 9.69
CA CYS A 149 -16.21 11.45 10.71
C CYS A 149 -17.23 12.50 10.29
N GLY A 150 -18.48 12.32 10.73
CA GLY A 150 -19.62 13.06 10.17
C GLY A 150 -19.86 12.66 8.71
N SER A 151 -19.91 13.64 7.81
CA SER A 151 -20.04 13.42 6.36
C SER A 151 -18.70 13.19 5.66
N GLN A 152 -17.59 13.17 6.37
CA GLN A 152 -16.27 13.05 5.76
C GLN A 152 -15.75 11.62 5.83
N LEU A 153 -15.44 11.04 4.67
CA LEU A 153 -14.65 9.82 4.54
C LEU A 153 -13.17 10.17 4.77
N LEU A 154 -12.50 9.43 5.65
CA LEU A 154 -11.07 9.54 5.92
C LEU A 154 -10.45 8.15 5.91
N MET A 155 -9.38 7.95 5.14
CA MET A 155 -8.67 6.67 5.04
C MET A 155 -7.15 6.88 4.97
N SER A 156 -6.39 5.91 5.45
CA SER A 156 -4.93 5.90 5.34
C SER A 156 -4.37 4.50 5.18
N CYS A 157 -3.18 4.44 4.60
CA CYS A 157 -2.30 3.26 4.60
C CYS A 157 -0.86 3.73 4.81
N PHE A 158 -0.10 3.00 5.61
CA PHE A 158 1.32 3.22 5.79
C PHE A 158 2.07 1.90 5.74
N ASP A 159 3.05 1.79 4.85
CA ASP A 159 3.73 0.52 4.62
C ASP A 159 5.25 0.58 4.75
N GLY A 160 5.79 1.76 5.07
CA GLY A 160 7.23 2.01 5.14
C GLY A 160 7.84 2.50 3.83
N SER A 161 7.17 2.34 2.69
CA SER A 161 7.50 3.03 1.42
C SER A 161 6.57 4.24 1.21
N HIS A 162 5.29 4.03 1.53
CA HIS A 162 4.18 4.94 1.32
C HIS A 162 3.57 5.41 2.64
N ALA A 163 3.06 6.63 2.55
CA ALA A 163 2.29 7.30 3.59
C ALA A 163 1.06 7.89 2.89
N PHE A 164 0.08 7.04 2.63
CA PHE A 164 -1.13 7.41 1.90
C PHE A 164 -2.22 7.94 2.83
N TYR A 165 -2.77 9.09 2.47
CA TYR A 165 -3.92 9.69 3.13
C TYR A 165 -4.96 10.07 2.08
N PHE A 166 -6.20 9.65 2.31
CA PHE A 166 -7.35 9.97 1.49
C PHE A 166 -8.42 10.62 2.34
N SER A 167 -9.05 11.66 1.80
CA SER A 167 -10.28 12.22 2.34
C SER A 167 -11.27 12.54 1.25
N ALA A 168 -12.57 12.47 1.53
CA ALA A 168 -13.63 12.95 0.66
C ALA A 168 -14.87 13.35 1.46
N GLN A 169 -15.67 14.27 0.91
CA GLN A 169 -17.01 14.53 1.41
C GLN A 169 -17.98 13.52 0.81
N TYR A 170 -18.79 12.92 1.68
CA TYR A 170 -19.82 11.97 1.30
C TYR A 170 -21.20 12.64 1.34
N GLN A 171 -21.92 12.58 0.21
CA GLN A 171 -23.28 13.09 0.09
C GLN A 171 -24.08 12.22 -0.86
N ASP A 172 -25.22 11.69 -0.41
CA ASP A 172 -26.19 10.96 -1.23
C ASP A 172 -25.60 9.83 -2.09
N GLY A 173 -24.57 9.15 -1.58
CA GLY A 173 -23.86 8.08 -2.28
C GLY A 173 -22.60 8.54 -3.00
N TYR A 174 -22.40 9.82 -3.24
CA TYR A 174 -21.27 10.37 -3.99
C TYR A 174 -20.09 10.74 -3.08
N LEU A 175 -18.87 10.59 -3.60
CA LEU A 175 -17.62 11.03 -2.99
C LEU A 175 -17.11 12.27 -3.75
N MET A 176 -17.07 13.41 -3.07
CA MET A 176 -16.78 14.70 -3.67
C MET A 176 -15.65 15.42 -2.93
N ASN A 177 -15.02 16.38 -3.60
CA ASN A 177 -13.93 17.19 -3.03
C ASN A 177 -12.85 16.29 -2.38
N GLY A 178 -12.54 15.18 -3.05
CA GLY A 178 -11.59 14.22 -2.57
C GLY A 178 -10.18 14.80 -2.62
N GLN A 179 -9.35 14.44 -1.65
CA GLN A 179 -7.93 14.75 -1.63
C GLN A 179 -7.16 13.47 -1.34
N PHE A 180 -6.22 13.14 -2.21
CA PHE A 180 -5.18 12.16 -1.97
C PHE A 180 -3.87 12.88 -1.64
N LYS A 181 -3.09 12.31 -0.70
CA LYS A 181 -1.73 12.72 -0.36
C LYS A 181 -0.84 11.48 -0.25
N SER A 182 0.34 11.54 -0.87
CA SER A 182 1.42 10.58 -0.63
C SER A 182 2.55 11.30 0.09
N GLY A 183 2.60 11.11 1.41
CA GLY A 183 3.52 11.81 2.29
C GLY A 183 3.47 13.33 2.13
N THR A 184 4.64 13.99 2.09
CA THR A 184 4.75 15.46 1.98
C THR A 184 5.03 15.95 0.55
N HIS A 185 5.23 15.04 -0.40
CA HIS A 185 5.73 15.37 -1.74
C HIS A 185 4.67 15.31 -2.85
N TRP A 186 3.52 14.67 -2.59
CA TRP A 186 2.46 14.54 -3.59
C TRP A 186 1.08 14.80 -2.99
N SER A 187 0.22 15.46 -3.77
CA SER A 187 -1.17 15.76 -3.41
C SER A 187 -1.97 15.96 -4.69
N GLU A 188 -3.12 15.29 -4.81
CA GLU A 188 -4.03 15.48 -5.96
C GLU A 188 -5.51 15.34 -5.56
N PRO A 189 -6.43 16.03 -6.27
CA PRO A 189 -7.85 15.88 -6.04
C PRO A 189 -8.38 14.56 -6.61
N TRP A 190 -9.50 14.08 -6.08
CA TRP A 190 -10.23 12.95 -6.67
C TRP A 190 -11.74 13.06 -6.43
N THR A 191 -12.52 12.36 -7.25
CA THR A 191 -13.97 12.20 -7.04
C THR A 191 -14.40 10.76 -7.28
N GLY A 192 -15.52 10.35 -6.70
CA GLY A 192 -16.04 8.99 -6.84
C GLY A 192 -17.55 8.98 -7.04
N ILE A 193 -18.00 8.29 -8.09
CA ILE A 193 -19.41 8.09 -8.40
C ILE A 193 -19.74 6.59 -8.24
N PRO A 194 -20.84 6.22 -7.54
CA PRO A 194 -21.25 4.83 -7.44
C PRO A 194 -21.45 4.22 -8.82
N ASP A 195 -20.73 3.14 -9.08
CA ASP A 195 -20.85 2.42 -10.34
C ASP A 195 -20.51 0.95 -10.11
N LYS A 196 -21.52 0.09 -10.27
CA LYS A 196 -21.38 -1.36 -10.06
C LYS A 196 -20.78 -2.06 -11.27
N ASP A 197 -20.90 -1.45 -12.45
CA ASP A 197 -20.55 -2.05 -13.75
C ASP A 197 -19.26 -1.44 -14.32
N PHE A 198 -18.69 -0.41 -13.68
CA PHE A 198 -17.41 0.14 -14.06
C PHE A 198 -16.28 -0.89 -13.93
N GLU A 199 -15.49 -0.97 -14.99
CA GLU A 199 -14.27 -1.78 -15.11
C GLU A 199 -13.15 -0.89 -15.66
N LEU A 200 -11.92 -1.16 -15.22
CA LEU A 200 -10.73 -0.60 -15.84
C LEU A 200 -10.49 -1.28 -17.19
N SER A 201 -9.60 -0.70 -17.99
CA SER A 201 -9.13 -1.31 -19.23
C SER A 201 -8.61 -2.72 -18.99
N ASP A 202 -8.82 -3.62 -19.97
CA ASP A 202 -8.24 -4.97 -19.93
C ASP A 202 -6.71 -4.84 -19.82
N PRO A 203 -6.06 -5.42 -18.79
CA PRO A 203 -4.61 -5.33 -18.63
C PRO A 203 -3.84 -5.85 -19.86
N ASN A 204 -4.39 -6.80 -20.63
CA ASN A 204 -3.79 -7.30 -21.86
C ASN A 204 -3.84 -6.31 -23.03
N SER A 205 -4.64 -5.25 -22.91
CA SER A 205 -4.76 -4.18 -23.89
C SER A 205 -3.86 -2.98 -23.59
N LEU A 206 -3.37 -2.86 -22.35
CA LEU A 206 -2.56 -1.72 -21.89
C LEU A 206 -1.17 -1.69 -22.51
N THR A 207 -0.59 -2.86 -22.74
CA THR A 207 0.74 -3.00 -23.34
C THR A 207 0.78 -4.19 -24.27
N SER A 208 1.67 -4.15 -25.26
CA SER A 208 1.83 -5.24 -26.22
C SER A 208 3.29 -5.42 -26.61
N ILE A 209 3.65 -6.66 -26.92
CA ILE A 209 4.96 -6.99 -27.46
C ILE A 209 5.00 -6.48 -28.91
N VAL A 210 5.88 -5.50 -29.15
CA VAL A 210 6.11 -4.94 -30.50
C VAL A 210 6.89 -5.92 -31.38
N ASP A 211 7.89 -6.60 -30.80
CA ASP A 211 8.73 -7.58 -31.48
C ASP A 211 9.03 -8.75 -30.54
N SER A 212 8.37 -9.89 -30.78
CA SER A 212 8.55 -11.10 -29.97
C SER A 212 9.97 -11.67 -30.02
N SER A 213 10.73 -11.40 -31.09
CA SER A 213 12.13 -11.82 -31.17
C SER A 213 13.05 -10.99 -30.27
N ALA A 214 12.59 -9.83 -29.80
CA ALA A 214 13.37 -8.97 -28.91
C ALA A 214 13.47 -9.57 -27.50
N ILE A 215 12.47 -10.34 -27.06
CA ILE A 215 12.47 -10.99 -25.74
C ILE A 215 13.73 -11.85 -25.57
N TRP A 216 13.99 -12.73 -26.54
CA TRP A 216 15.15 -13.62 -26.57
C TRP A 216 16.50 -12.91 -26.77
N ARG A 217 16.48 -11.66 -27.25
CA ARG A 217 17.67 -10.80 -27.37
C ARG A 217 17.92 -9.94 -26.13
N THR A 218 16.99 -9.92 -25.18
CA THR A 218 17.15 -9.16 -23.93
C THR A 218 18.30 -9.74 -23.14
N THR A 219 19.26 -8.90 -22.79
CA THR A 219 20.36 -9.27 -21.91
C THR A 219 19.93 -8.96 -20.47
N LEU A 220 19.79 -10.01 -19.66
CA LEU A 220 19.55 -9.89 -18.23
C LEU A 220 20.87 -10.02 -17.48
N PHE A 221 20.88 -9.60 -16.22
CA PHE A 221 22.05 -9.74 -15.34
C PHE A 221 21.61 -10.27 -13.99
N THR A 222 22.45 -11.09 -13.38
CA THR A 222 22.32 -11.50 -11.99
C THR A 222 22.64 -10.34 -11.04
N ASP A 223 22.36 -10.51 -9.75
CA ASP A 223 22.78 -9.61 -8.68
C ASP A 223 24.32 -9.46 -8.59
N SER A 224 25.07 -10.50 -8.99
CA SER A 224 26.54 -10.46 -9.11
C SER A 224 27.04 -9.71 -10.35
N GLY A 225 26.15 -9.31 -11.26
CA GLY A 225 26.47 -8.63 -12.51
C GLY A 225 26.90 -9.58 -13.63
N GLU A 226 26.71 -10.88 -13.47
CA GLU A 226 26.93 -11.87 -14.52
C GLU A 226 25.79 -11.79 -15.54
N GLN A 227 26.15 -11.87 -16.82
CA GLN A 227 25.16 -11.87 -17.89
C GLN A 227 24.34 -13.16 -17.85
N LEU A 228 23.02 -13.02 -17.89
CA LEU A 228 22.07 -14.11 -17.97
C LEU A 228 21.40 -14.11 -19.35
N SER A 229 21.56 -15.21 -20.08
CA SER A 229 20.88 -15.45 -21.35
C SER A 229 19.65 -16.33 -21.14
N LEU A 230 18.49 -15.91 -21.67
CA LEU A 230 17.25 -16.72 -21.56
C LEU A 230 17.37 -18.08 -22.25
N ASP A 231 18.16 -18.17 -23.33
CA ASP A 231 18.39 -19.43 -24.05
C ASP A 231 19.16 -20.45 -23.21
N GLU A 232 19.96 -19.99 -22.23
CA GLU A 232 20.77 -20.85 -21.36
C GLU A 232 19.95 -21.40 -20.17
N LEU A 233 18.74 -20.88 -19.95
CA LEU A 233 17.86 -21.27 -18.83
C LEU A 233 17.08 -22.57 -19.08
N GLY A 234 17.18 -23.19 -20.26
CA GLY A 234 16.50 -24.45 -20.56
C GLY A 234 14.98 -24.35 -20.46
N LEU A 235 14.41 -23.28 -21.02
CA LEU A 235 12.98 -22.98 -20.98
C LEU A 235 12.15 -23.73 -22.04
N ASP A 236 12.79 -24.58 -22.85
CA ASP A 236 12.12 -25.32 -23.91
C ASP A 236 11.01 -26.23 -23.38
N GLY A 237 9.80 -26.05 -23.90
CA GLY A 237 8.61 -26.81 -23.50
C GLY A 237 8.02 -26.39 -22.13
N LYS A 238 8.53 -25.31 -21.53
CA LYS A 238 8.05 -24.76 -20.26
C LYS A 238 7.16 -23.54 -20.47
N VAL A 239 6.33 -23.25 -19.48
CA VAL A 239 5.64 -21.96 -19.35
C VAL A 239 6.52 -21.08 -18.48
N SER A 240 6.98 -19.95 -19.01
CA SER A 240 7.93 -19.08 -18.31
C SER A 240 7.33 -17.72 -18.02
N ILE A 241 7.51 -17.23 -16.80
CA ILE A 241 7.15 -15.88 -16.37
C ILE A 241 8.45 -15.13 -16.08
N ILE A 242 8.63 -13.98 -16.72
CA ILE A 242 9.69 -13.02 -16.37
C ILE A 242 9.03 -11.93 -15.54
N GLN A 243 9.43 -11.82 -14.27
CA GLN A 243 8.91 -10.79 -13.37
C GLN A 243 9.70 -9.50 -13.59
N ILE A 244 8.99 -8.38 -13.75
CA ILE A 244 9.60 -7.05 -13.85
C ILE A 244 9.16 -6.27 -12.62
N LEU A 245 10.08 -6.11 -11.67
CA LEU A 245 9.78 -5.50 -10.37
C LEU A 245 10.64 -4.27 -10.08
N GLY A 246 10.14 -3.43 -9.17
CA GLY A 246 10.90 -2.35 -8.55
C GLY A 246 11.27 -2.71 -7.11
N THR A 247 12.50 -2.41 -6.69
CA THR A 247 13.02 -2.75 -5.35
C THR A 247 12.24 -2.15 -4.17
N TRP A 248 11.40 -1.13 -4.40
CA TRP A 248 10.60 -0.46 -3.36
C TRP A 248 9.11 -0.43 -3.69
N CYS A 249 8.64 -1.38 -4.51
CA CYS A 249 7.26 -1.54 -4.95
C CYS A 249 6.55 -2.57 -4.06
N PRO A 250 5.64 -2.17 -3.16
CA PRO A 250 4.95 -3.13 -2.31
C PRO A 250 4.02 -4.08 -3.09
N ASN A 251 3.37 -3.60 -4.16
CA ASN A 251 2.53 -4.46 -5.02
C ASN A 251 3.35 -5.58 -5.69
N CYS A 252 4.64 -5.32 -5.94
CA CYS A 252 5.57 -6.31 -6.47
C CYS A 252 5.96 -7.37 -5.40
N ILE A 253 5.90 -7.02 -4.11
CA ILE A 253 6.06 -7.98 -3.01
C ILE A 253 4.85 -8.90 -2.97
N ASP A 254 3.64 -8.35 -3.06
CA ASP A 254 2.40 -9.14 -3.11
C ASP A 254 2.40 -10.08 -4.34
N GLU A 255 2.83 -9.59 -5.51
CA GLU A 255 3.03 -10.40 -6.72
C GLU A 255 4.04 -11.53 -6.47
N THR A 256 5.18 -11.23 -5.85
CA THR A 256 6.23 -12.22 -5.57
C THR A 256 5.72 -13.35 -4.66
N ILE A 257 4.94 -13.00 -3.63
CA ILE A 257 4.31 -13.99 -2.73
C ILE A 257 3.36 -14.89 -3.54
N ALA A 258 2.50 -14.32 -4.38
CA ALA A 258 1.59 -15.09 -5.23
C ALA A 258 2.34 -15.98 -6.24
N TYR A 259 3.42 -15.48 -6.84
CA TYR A 259 4.27 -16.25 -7.76
C TYR A 259 4.99 -17.39 -7.07
N GLN A 260 5.43 -17.21 -5.83
CA GLN A 260 5.97 -18.30 -5.03
C GLN A 260 4.93 -19.41 -4.83
N GLU A 261 3.69 -19.05 -4.47
CA GLU A 261 2.60 -20.03 -4.34
C GLU A 261 2.29 -20.77 -5.65
N PHE A 262 2.39 -20.08 -6.80
CA PHE A 262 2.22 -20.69 -8.12
C PHE A 262 3.37 -21.61 -8.49
N TYR A 263 4.60 -21.18 -8.20
CA TYR A 263 5.79 -21.98 -8.45
C TYR A 263 5.74 -23.30 -7.67
N ASP A 264 5.44 -23.24 -6.37
CA ASP A 264 5.31 -24.43 -5.53
C ASP A 264 4.25 -25.42 -6.05
N GLN A 265 3.20 -24.92 -6.70
CA GLN A 265 2.11 -25.74 -7.25
C GLN A 265 2.38 -26.30 -8.66
N PHE A 266 3.07 -25.53 -9.51
CA PHE A 266 3.14 -25.81 -10.95
C PHE A 266 4.55 -26.02 -11.49
N HIS A 267 5.60 -25.82 -10.70
CA HIS A 267 6.98 -25.99 -11.16
C HIS A 267 7.24 -27.40 -11.70
N GLU A 268 6.80 -28.45 -11.00
CA GLU A 268 6.92 -29.84 -11.47
C GLU A 268 6.17 -30.12 -12.78
N ARG A 269 5.22 -29.25 -13.15
CA ARG A 269 4.45 -29.30 -14.40
C ARG A 269 5.03 -28.43 -15.51
N GLY A 270 6.21 -27.85 -15.29
CA GLY A 270 6.94 -27.06 -16.27
C GLY A 270 6.69 -25.55 -16.17
N LEU A 271 6.28 -25.02 -15.01
CA LEU A 271 6.33 -23.57 -14.76
C LEU A 271 7.73 -23.15 -14.33
N GLU A 272 8.27 -22.10 -14.94
CA GLU A 272 9.46 -21.39 -14.48
C GLU A 272 9.17 -19.92 -14.23
N ILE A 273 9.71 -19.37 -13.16
CA ILE A 273 9.60 -17.95 -12.83
C ILE A 273 11.01 -17.39 -12.70
N ILE A 274 11.28 -16.32 -13.44
CA ILE A 274 12.55 -15.61 -13.48
C ILE A 274 12.30 -14.27 -12.76
N PRO A 275 12.73 -14.15 -11.49
CA PRO A 275 12.52 -12.95 -10.67
C PRO A 275 13.44 -11.78 -11.04
#